data_AF-A0A2N5VJL5-F1
#
_entry.id   AF-A0A2N5VJL5-F1
#
_cell.length_a   1.000
_cell.length_b   1.000
_cell.length_c   1.000
_cell.angle_alpha   90.00
_cell.angle_beta   90.00
_cell.angle_gamma   90.00
#
_symmetry.space_group_name_H-M   'P 1'
#
loop_
_entity.id
_entity.type
_entity.pdbx_description
1 polymer ?
#
loop_
_entity_poly.entity_id
_entity_poly.type
_entity_poly.pdbx_seq_one_letter_code
_entity_poly.pdbx_strand_id
1 'polypeptide(L)'
;MPSSPDLRFFFSGLNNKQAHPDTLPKQQASPHAAKPTDLNPSKPIKKITWSYRCKRTVELYPDIPSDKPRQPTPEEIQHALQVSQAKPFDYFQHRKVVIMDKNDQSKILAVIEFTPLKDLTQTKQDKINLVTSFLYKTKQFVNSVLSSSRSWGGYMWAIGWRKSSTAFELIGRYLNQDAINLAPDVYDSVMKLSAGVSDILGGMFHKLSGVAFKDNQTLMLKNHIPGFASLEFDAPLNKNNCSPNLTFTTSGFFNPPHVDSKDISKFAFVLFVPININNGTLVSESDDYGVTGK
;
A
#
# COMPACT_ATOMS: atom_id res chain seq x y z
N MET A 1 10.53 -24.91 14.92
CA MET A 1 10.14 -24.76 13.51
C MET A 1 9.55 -23.37 13.33
N PRO A 2 10.27 -22.41 12.71
CA PRO A 2 9.74 -21.08 12.44
C PRO A 2 8.83 -21.15 11.21
N SER A 3 7.69 -20.48 11.34
CA SER A 3 6.56 -20.42 10.41
C SER A 3 6.90 -19.79 9.05
N SER A 4 6.33 -20.38 7.99
CA SER A 4 6.19 -19.79 6.65
C SER A 4 5.70 -18.32 6.73
N PRO A 5 6.38 -17.35 6.12
CA PRO A 5 5.94 -15.97 6.10
C PRO A 5 4.70 -15.77 5.22
N ASP A 6 3.63 -15.29 5.86
CA ASP A 6 2.39 -14.91 5.21
C ASP A 6 2.55 -13.67 4.34
N LEU A 7 1.94 -13.69 3.15
CA LEU A 7 1.71 -12.50 2.33
C LEU A 7 0.82 -11.54 3.10
N ARG A 8 1.28 -10.32 3.37
CA ARG A 8 0.55 -9.33 4.18
C ARG A 8 -0.01 -8.26 3.25
N PHE A 9 -1.32 -8.09 3.24
CA PHE A 9 -1.95 -6.91 2.66
C PHE A 9 -2.26 -5.94 3.78
N PHE A 10 -1.75 -4.71 3.73
CA PHE A 10 -2.10 -3.68 4.71
C PHE A 10 -3.02 -2.63 4.08
N PHE A 11 -3.95 -2.16 4.89
CA PHE A 11 -4.58 -0.86 4.75
C PHE A 11 -4.19 -0.04 5.96
N SER A 12 -3.64 1.16 5.76
CA SER A 12 -3.64 2.17 6.80
C SER A 12 -4.24 3.45 6.23
N GLY A 13 -5.14 4.03 7.01
CA GLY A 13 -5.77 5.31 6.73
C GLY A 13 -5.92 6.06 8.05
N LEU A 14 -4.89 6.81 8.45
CA LEU A 14 -4.97 7.66 9.64
C LEU A 14 -5.13 9.11 9.21
N ASN A 15 -6.37 9.50 8.93
CA ASN A 15 -6.74 10.92 8.88
C ASN A 15 -7.70 11.24 10.03
N ASN A 16 -7.24 12.11 10.94
CA ASN A 16 -8.08 12.75 11.94
C ASN A 16 -8.50 14.10 11.35
N LYS A 17 -9.71 14.20 10.80
CA LYS A 17 -10.32 15.50 10.56
C LYS A 17 -11.17 15.86 11.78
N GLN A 18 -10.70 16.84 12.55
CA GLN A 18 -11.58 17.64 13.39
C GLN A 18 -12.56 18.41 12.49
N ALA A 19 -13.81 18.41 12.92
CA ALA A 19 -14.91 19.09 12.26
C ALA A 19 -14.74 20.62 12.31
N HIS A 20 -15.23 21.30 11.28
CA HIS A 20 -15.89 22.58 11.46
C HIS A 20 -17.29 22.50 10.85
N PRO A 21 -18.29 23.16 11.48
CA PRO A 21 -19.68 23.00 11.14
C PRO A 21 -20.00 23.86 9.91
N ASP A 22 -20.87 23.39 9.04
CA ASP A 22 -21.95 24.24 8.54
C ASP A 22 -23.09 23.42 7.95
N THR A 23 -24.26 23.97 8.24
CA THR A 23 -25.66 23.59 8.08
C THR A 23 -26.17 23.18 6.69
N LEU A 24 -27.27 22.41 6.73
CA LEU A 24 -28.37 22.15 5.75
C LEU A 24 -28.32 20.85 4.92
N PRO A 25 -29.50 20.30 4.53
CA PRO A 25 -30.73 20.05 5.28
C PRO A 25 -31.04 18.54 5.38
N LYS A 26 -31.94 18.20 6.32
CA LYS A 26 -32.49 16.86 6.53
C LYS A 26 -33.10 16.29 5.23
N GLN A 27 -32.59 15.15 4.76
CA GLN A 27 -33.34 14.24 3.90
C GLN A 27 -33.71 12.98 4.67
N GLN A 28 -35.01 12.67 4.58
CA GLN A 28 -35.70 11.58 5.27
C GLN A 28 -35.13 10.21 4.90
N ALA A 29 -35.13 9.35 5.91
CA ALA A 29 -34.80 7.94 5.82
C ALA A 29 -35.72 7.21 4.83
N SER A 30 -35.13 6.33 4.01
CA SER A 30 -35.86 5.29 3.30
C SER A 30 -35.37 3.90 3.77
N PRO A 31 -36.26 3.00 4.21
CA PRO A 31 -35.89 1.76 4.88
C PRO A 31 -35.78 0.61 3.88
N HIS A 32 -34.59 0.39 3.32
CA HIS A 32 -34.28 -0.88 2.66
C HIS A 32 -32.95 -1.43 3.19
N ALA A 33 -33.02 -2.00 4.39
CA ALA A 33 -32.03 -2.95 4.86
C ALA A 33 -32.10 -4.20 3.97
N ALA A 34 -31.16 -4.32 3.02
CA ALA A 34 -30.97 -5.57 2.31
C ALA A 34 -30.55 -6.65 3.31
N LYS A 35 -31.43 -7.64 3.52
CA LYS A 35 -31.11 -8.85 4.28
C LYS A 35 -29.93 -9.56 3.61
N PRO A 36 -28.98 -10.13 4.37
CA PRO A 36 -27.94 -10.98 3.80
C PRO A 36 -28.57 -12.34 3.45
N THR A 37 -28.88 -12.57 2.18
CA THR A 37 -29.32 -13.87 1.69
C THR A 37 -28.55 -14.18 0.42
N ASP A 38 -27.37 -14.77 0.62
CA ASP A 38 -26.72 -15.74 -0.28
C ASP A 38 -25.35 -16.13 0.29
N LEU A 39 -25.37 -16.90 1.37
CA LEU A 39 -24.19 -17.65 1.81
C LEU A 39 -24.40 -19.10 1.38
N ASN A 40 -23.73 -19.48 0.29
CA ASN A 40 -23.55 -20.88 -0.09
C ASN A 40 -22.83 -21.62 1.06
N PRO A 41 -23.45 -22.62 1.71
CA PRO A 41 -22.94 -23.26 2.93
C PRO A 41 -21.69 -24.14 2.72
N SER A 42 -21.26 -24.33 1.47
CA SER A 42 -20.12 -25.21 1.12
C SER A 42 -18.74 -24.53 1.15
N LYS A 43 -18.66 -23.21 1.36
CA LYS A 43 -17.37 -22.51 1.50
C LYS A 43 -17.06 -22.29 2.98
N PRO A 44 -15.91 -22.76 3.50
CA PRO A 44 -15.53 -22.47 4.88
C PRO A 44 -15.49 -20.96 5.09
N ILE A 45 -16.28 -20.48 6.04
CA ILE A 45 -16.36 -19.06 6.39
C ILE A 45 -14.95 -18.63 6.81
N LYS A 46 -14.32 -17.76 6.02
CA LYS A 46 -13.06 -17.12 6.41
C LYS A 46 -13.32 -16.34 7.71
N LYS A 47 -12.85 -16.87 8.84
CA LYS A 47 -13.01 -16.23 10.15
C LYS A 47 -12.30 -14.89 10.15
N ILE A 48 -13.07 -13.82 10.35
CA ILE A 48 -12.57 -12.44 10.48
C ILE A 48 -12.26 -12.17 11.95
N THR A 49 -11.08 -11.63 12.24
CA THR A 49 -10.71 -11.12 13.56
C THR A 49 -11.02 -9.62 13.62
N TRP A 50 -11.92 -9.23 14.53
CA TRP A 50 -12.19 -7.82 14.83
C TRP A 50 -11.33 -7.35 16.00
N SER A 51 -10.64 -6.23 15.85
CA SER A 51 -9.72 -5.70 16.86
C SER A 51 -9.99 -4.21 17.11
N TYR A 52 -10.44 -3.88 18.31
CA TYR A 52 -10.76 -2.50 18.71
C TYR A 52 -9.58 -1.87 19.44
N ARG A 53 -9.03 -0.78 18.89
CA ARG A 53 -7.78 -0.17 19.38
C ARG A 53 -7.98 1.29 19.73
N CYS A 54 -7.37 1.71 20.84
CA CYS A 54 -7.15 3.13 21.12
C CYS A 54 -5.80 3.54 20.54
N LYS A 55 -5.72 4.75 19.97
CA LYS A 55 -4.43 5.37 19.65
C LYS A 55 -3.60 5.49 20.94
N ARG A 56 -2.37 5.00 20.90
CA ARG A 56 -1.36 5.20 21.95
C ARG A 56 -0.09 5.71 21.28
N THR A 57 0.46 6.80 21.81
CA THR A 57 1.76 7.29 21.35
C THR A 57 2.85 6.41 21.97
N VAL A 58 3.77 5.94 21.14
CA VAL A 58 4.96 5.20 21.57
C VAL A 58 6.16 5.85 20.89
N GLU A 59 7.14 6.25 21.69
CA GLU A 59 8.41 6.78 21.21
C GLU A 59 9.36 5.62 20.94
N LEU A 60 9.49 5.23 19.66
CA LEU A 60 10.41 4.16 19.25
C LEU A 60 11.88 4.63 19.24
N TYR A 61 12.09 5.92 18.95
CA TYR A 61 13.40 6.54 18.77
C TYR A 61 13.50 7.83 19.61
N PRO A 62 13.60 7.72 20.95
CA PRO A 62 13.57 8.89 21.84
C PRO A 62 14.75 9.85 21.63
N ASP A 63 15.90 9.34 21.17
CA ASP A 63 17.14 10.09 21.04
C ASP A 63 17.35 10.72 19.64
N ILE A 64 16.34 10.61 18.75
CA ILE A 64 16.37 11.23 17.43
C ILE A 64 15.53 12.52 17.44
N PRO A 65 16.16 13.70 17.33
CA PRO A 65 15.42 14.97 17.34
C PRO A 65 14.48 15.09 16.14
N SER A 66 13.25 15.54 16.40
CA SER A 66 12.23 15.73 15.35
C SER A 66 12.56 16.87 14.37
N ASP A 67 13.32 17.88 14.80
CA ASP A 67 13.74 19.04 14.01
C ASP A 67 14.98 18.76 13.15
N LYS A 68 15.78 17.75 13.52
CA LYS A 68 16.97 17.30 12.81
C LYS A 68 16.98 15.78 12.67
N PRO A 69 16.06 15.21 11.87
CA PRO A 69 15.99 13.78 11.68
C PRO A 69 17.29 13.25 11.07
N ARG A 70 17.86 12.25 11.71
CA ARG A 70 19.01 11.46 11.22
C ARG A 70 18.65 9.99 11.19
N GLN A 71 19.42 9.20 10.44
CA GLN A 71 19.25 7.75 10.47
C GLN A 71 19.53 7.23 11.90
N PRO A 72 18.75 6.24 12.38
CA PRO A 72 18.99 5.63 13.68
C PRO A 72 20.29 4.84 13.67
N THR A 73 20.98 4.81 14.80
CA THR A 73 22.13 3.92 15.00
C THR A 73 21.66 2.48 15.16
N PRO A 74 22.55 1.47 15.00
CA PRO A 74 22.21 0.08 15.27
C PRO A 74 21.62 -0.15 16.67
N GLU A 75 22.10 0.58 17.68
CA GLU A 75 21.62 0.51 19.06
C GLU A 75 20.19 1.05 19.19
N GLU A 76 19.87 2.17 18.51
CA GLU A 76 18.53 2.74 18.49
C GLU A 76 17.53 1.83 17.75
N ILE A 77 17.96 1.16 16.69
CA ILE A 77 17.17 0.13 16.01
C ILE A 77 16.89 -1.04 16.96
N GLN A 78 17.92 -1.52 17.67
CA GLN A 78 17.77 -2.61 18.62
C GLN A 78 16.85 -2.23 19.80
N HIS A 79 16.93 -0.99 20.28
CA HIS A 79 16.01 -0.45 21.28
C HIS A 79 14.57 -0.42 20.75
N ALA A 80 14.34 0.13 19.54
CA ALA A 80 13.02 0.16 18.92
C ALA A 80 12.43 -1.25 18.76
N LEU A 81 13.26 -2.25 18.40
CA LEU A 81 12.86 -3.65 18.33
C LEU A 81 12.44 -4.18 19.70
N GLN A 82 13.21 -3.92 20.76
CA GLN A 82 12.86 -4.32 22.13
C GLN A 82 11.55 -3.69 22.60
N VAL A 83 11.36 -2.39 22.35
CA VAL A 83 10.10 -1.68 22.64
C VAL A 83 8.94 -2.33 21.90
N SER A 84 9.11 -2.67 20.62
CA SER A 84 8.07 -3.32 19.83
C SER A 84 7.68 -4.69 20.37
N GLN A 85 8.63 -5.46 20.89
CA GLN A 85 8.43 -6.80 21.44
C GLN A 85 7.82 -6.80 22.85
N ALA A 86 7.89 -5.67 23.55
CA ALA A 86 7.28 -5.51 24.86
C ALA A 86 5.75 -5.32 24.77
N LYS A 87 5.04 -5.59 25.87
CA LYS A 87 3.64 -5.15 25.98
C LYS A 87 3.59 -3.62 25.89
N PRO A 88 2.65 -3.02 25.14
CA PRO A 88 1.33 -3.55 24.81
C PRO A 88 1.09 -3.89 23.32
N PHE A 89 2.12 -4.24 22.55
CA PHE A 89 1.92 -4.54 21.12
C PHE A 89 1.20 -5.87 20.89
N ASP A 90 0.28 -5.86 19.94
CA ASP A 90 -0.45 -7.05 19.48
C ASP A 90 -0.01 -7.42 18.08
N TYR A 91 0.41 -8.67 17.92
CA TYR A 91 0.87 -9.20 16.65
C TYR A 91 -0.21 -10.03 15.98
N PHE A 92 -0.48 -9.71 14.72
CA PHE A 92 -1.31 -10.52 13.85
C PHE A 92 -0.41 -11.23 12.84
N GLN A 93 -0.63 -12.53 12.70
CA GLN A 93 0.15 -13.36 11.79
C GLN A 93 -0.72 -13.96 10.68
N HIS A 94 -2.00 -14.25 10.93
CA HIS A 94 -2.83 -15.02 10.00
C HIS A 94 -4.24 -14.41 9.79
N ARG A 95 -4.96 -14.92 8.79
CA ARG A 95 -6.39 -14.65 8.47
C ARG A 95 -6.68 -13.21 8.04
N LYS A 96 -7.95 -12.81 8.04
CA LYS A 96 -8.38 -11.43 7.82
C LYS A 96 -8.59 -10.74 9.16
N VAL A 97 -7.96 -9.59 9.36
CA VAL A 97 -8.04 -8.77 10.57
C VAL A 97 -8.61 -7.40 10.18
N VAL A 98 -9.61 -6.94 10.95
CA VAL A 98 -10.16 -5.59 10.83
C VAL A 98 -9.85 -4.86 12.12
N ILE A 99 -9.11 -3.76 12.01
CA ILE A 99 -8.75 -2.88 13.12
C ILE A 99 -9.70 -1.69 13.10
N MET A 100 -10.43 -1.52 14.20
CA MET A 100 -11.42 -0.47 14.41
C MET A 100 -10.91 0.51 15.48
N ASP A 101 -11.29 1.77 15.38
CA ASP A 101 -11.12 2.70 16.49
C ASP A 101 -12.05 2.28 17.65
N LYS A 102 -11.49 2.18 18.86
CA LYS A 102 -12.26 1.77 20.05
C LYS A 102 -13.26 2.85 20.48
N ASN A 103 -12.92 4.12 20.28
CA ASN A 103 -13.73 5.26 20.70
C ASN A 103 -14.76 5.65 19.63
N ASP A 104 -14.50 5.34 18.36
CA ASP A 104 -15.43 5.52 17.24
C ASP A 104 -15.52 4.25 16.41
N GLN A 105 -16.47 3.38 16.74
CA GLN A 105 -16.63 2.09 16.07
C GLN A 105 -17.11 2.21 14.61
N SER A 106 -17.46 3.40 14.12
CA SER A 106 -17.71 3.63 12.69
C SER A 106 -16.41 3.75 11.89
N LYS A 107 -15.29 3.99 12.57
CA LYS A 107 -13.98 4.26 11.96
C LYS A 107 -13.14 2.99 11.85
N ILE A 108 -12.95 2.54 10.61
CA ILE A 108 -11.99 1.50 10.25
C ILE A 108 -10.60 2.14 10.17
N LEU A 109 -9.63 1.60 10.91
CA LEU A 109 -8.24 2.02 10.89
C LEU A 109 -7.41 1.21 9.87
N ALA A 110 -7.67 -0.10 9.80
CA ALA A 110 -6.98 -1.02 8.90
C ALA A 110 -7.81 -2.26 8.59
N VAL A 111 -7.63 -2.80 7.39
CA VAL A 111 -8.08 -4.13 6.98
C VAL A 111 -6.86 -4.87 6.47
N ILE A 112 -6.54 -6.00 7.08
CA ILE A 112 -5.33 -6.76 6.80
C ILE A 112 -5.73 -8.18 6.42
N GLU A 113 -5.22 -8.71 5.32
CA GLU A 113 -5.40 -10.13 4.96
C GLU A 113 -4.02 -10.78 4.86
N PHE A 114 -3.87 -11.90 5.57
CA PHE A 114 -2.68 -12.75 5.54
C PHE A 114 -2.98 -13.99 4.70
N THR A 115 -2.13 -14.28 3.72
CA THR A 115 -2.22 -15.50 2.91
C THR A 115 -0.86 -16.21 2.89
N PRO A 116 -0.74 -17.42 3.45
CA PRO A 116 0.49 -18.20 3.35
C PRO A 116 0.89 -18.40 1.89
N LEU A 117 2.19 -18.40 1.57
CA LEU A 117 2.64 -18.66 0.19
C LEU A 117 2.13 -20.00 -0.33
N LYS A 118 2.16 -21.03 0.53
CA LYS A 118 1.63 -22.37 0.25
C LYS A 118 0.15 -22.43 -0.11
N ASP A 119 -0.62 -21.44 0.33
CA ASP A 119 -2.05 -21.35 0.08
C ASP A 119 -2.36 -20.50 -1.17
N LEU A 120 -1.34 -19.96 -1.85
CA LEU A 120 -1.51 -19.25 -3.12
C LEU A 120 -1.75 -20.25 -4.24
N THR A 121 -2.93 -20.18 -4.85
CA THR A 121 -3.21 -20.83 -6.14
C THR A 121 -2.21 -20.37 -7.20
N GLN A 122 -1.85 -21.23 -8.16
CA GLN A 122 -0.93 -20.89 -9.26
C GLN A 122 -1.28 -19.55 -9.93
N THR A 123 -2.55 -19.34 -10.29
CA THR A 123 -3.02 -18.08 -10.91
C THR A 123 -2.74 -16.83 -10.06
N LYS A 124 -2.76 -16.94 -8.73
CA LYS A 124 -2.41 -15.81 -7.85
C LYS A 124 -0.90 -15.60 -7.82
N GLN A 125 -0.13 -16.68 -7.77
CA GLN A 125 1.34 -16.61 -7.84
C GLN A 125 1.76 -15.95 -9.16
N ASP A 126 1.19 -16.36 -10.29
CA ASP A 126 1.49 -15.79 -11.61
C ASP A 126 1.15 -14.30 -11.67
N LYS A 127 0.01 -13.90 -11.12
CA LYS A 127 -0.39 -12.48 -11.04
C LYS A 127 0.56 -11.66 -10.16
N ILE A 128 0.95 -12.19 -9.00
CA ILE A 128 1.91 -11.53 -8.11
C ILE A 128 3.27 -11.43 -8.81
N ASN A 129 3.75 -12.51 -9.44
CA ASN A 129 4.98 -12.52 -10.23
C ASN A 129 4.97 -11.49 -11.34
N LEU A 130 3.87 -11.36 -12.08
CA LEU A 130 3.74 -10.35 -13.12
C LEU A 130 3.91 -8.94 -12.54
N VAL A 131 3.27 -8.65 -11.40
CA VAL A 131 3.41 -7.37 -10.70
C VAL A 131 4.86 -7.16 -10.25
N THR A 132 5.46 -8.10 -9.52
CA THR A 132 6.77 -7.90 -8.89
C THR A 132 7.90 -7.85 -9.92
N SER A 133 7.86 -8.69 -10.95
CA SER A 133 8.82 -8.65 -12.05
C SER A 133 8.68 -7.40 -12.90
N PHE A 134 7.47 -6.90 -13.12
CA PHE A 134 7.27 -5.59 -13.74
C PHE A 134 7.93 -4.50 -12.91
N LEU A 135 7.61 -4.40 -11.61
CA LEU A 135 8.19 -3.38 -10.72
C LEU A 135 9.72 -3.46 -10.68
N TYR A 136 10.29 -4.67 -10.62
CA TYR A 136 11.74 -4.87 -10.69
C TYR A 136 12.33 -4.28 -11.97
N LYS A 137 11.76 -4.60 -13.14
CA LYS A 137 12.23 -4.08 -14.44
C LYS A 137 12.04 -2.57 -14.57
N THR A 138 10.95 -2.02 -14.02
CA THR A 138 10.71 -0.56 -14.09
C THR A 138 11.77 0.27 -13.39
N LYS A 139 12.52 -0.29 -12.42
CA LYS A 139 13.63 0.42 -11.73
C LYS A 139 14.68 0.97 -12.69
N GLN A 140 14.87 0.35 -13.86
CA GLN A 140 15.78 0.85 -14.89
C GLN A 140 15.33 2.22 -15.46
N PHE A 141 14.02 2.49 -15.44
CA PHE A 141 13.41 3.64 -16.12
C PHE A 141 12.81 4.67 -15.16
N VAL A 142 13.04 4.53 -13.86
CA VAL A 142 12.65 5.52 -12.86
C VAL A 142 13.78 5.75 -11.87
N ASN A 143 13.91 6.99 -11.41
CA ASN A 143 14.86 7.29 -10.35
C ASN A 143 14.33 6.82 -8.99
N SER A 144 15.23 6.42 -8.11
CA SER A 144 14.87 6.26 -6.70
C SER A 144 14.41 7.61 -6.15
N VAL A 145 13.42 7.57 -5.26
CA VAL A 145 12.94 8.76 -4.55
C VAL A 145 14.01 9.13 -3.52
N LEU A 146 14.94 10.00 -3.92
CA LEU A 146 16.01 10.48 -3.06
C LEU A 146 15.45 11.49 -2.05
N SER A 147 15.49 11.13 -0.77
CA SER A 147 15.35 12.08 0.32
C SER A 147 16.17 11.60 1.50
N SER A 148 17.40 12.10 1.60
CA SER A 148 18.34 11.79 2.68
C SER A 148 17.81 12.12 4.07
N SER A 149 16.84 13.04 4.18
CA SER A 149 16.16 13.39 5.44
C SER A 149 14.87 12.61 5.71
N ARG A 150 14.31 11.90 4.71
CA ARG A 150 13.02 11.19 4.85
C ARG A 150 13.13 9.67 4.74
N SER A 151 14.24 9.13 4.25
CA SER A 151 14.49 7.68 4.17
C SER A 151 15.60 7.30 5.13
N TRP A 152 15.30 6.44 6.10
CA TRP A 152 16.28 5.93 7.06
C TRP A 152 17.00 4.68 6.59
N GLY A 153 16.46 3.97 5.60
CA GLY A 153 17.12 2.84 4.97
C GLY A 153 16.44 2.44 3.67
N GLY A 154 17.10 1.54 2.92
CA GLY A 154 16.60 0.97 1.67
C GLY A 154 16.32 2.00 0.57
N TYR A 155 15.46 1.60 -0.37
CA TYR A 155 15.12 2.41 -1.54
C TYR A 155 13.61 2.38 -1.79
N MET A 156 13.09 3.54 -2.20
CA MET A 156 11.74 3.70 -2.72
C MET A 156 11.81 4.13 -4.17
N TRP A 157 10.93 3.58 -4.99
CA TRP A 157 10.68 3.99 -6.36
C TRP A 157 9.21 4.35 -6.51
N ALA A 158 8.90 5.12 -7.54
CA ALA A 158 7.54 5.48 -7.88
C ALA A 158 7.35 5.41 -9.40
N ILE A 159 6.15 5.00 -9.82
CA ILE A 159 5.71 5.01 -11.22
C ILE A 159 4.35 5.70 -11.33
N GLY A 160 3.99 6.11 -12.54
CA GLY A 160 2.74 6.81 -12.83
C GLY A 160 2.86 8.32 -12.63
N TRP A 161 1.76 8.93 -12.21
CA TRP A 161 1.57 10.38 -12.19
C TRP A 161 1.92 11.00 -10.84
N ARG A 162 2.57 12.16 -10.88
CA ARG A 162 2.97 12.92 -9.69
C ARG A 162 2.61 14.38 -9.85
N LYS A 163 2.40 15.08 -8.73
CA LYS A 163 2.41 16.54 -8.74
C LYS A 163 3.71 17.02 -9.38
N SER A 164 3.64 17.95 -10.34
CA SER A 164 4.88 18.45 -10.93
C SER A 164 5.70 19.23 -9.90
N SER A 165 7.02 19.12 -10.05
CA SER A 165 8.00 19.91 -9.31
C SER A 165 8.58 21.05 -10.15
N THR A 166 8.11 21.22 -11.39
CA THR A 166 8.52 22.27 -12.33
C THR A 166 7.55 23.43 -12.24
N ALA A 167 8.08 24.66 -12.24
CA ALA A 167 7.23 25.85 -12.29
C ALA A 167 6.34 25.81 -13.54
N PHE A 168 5.06 26.19 -13.38
CA PHE A 168 4.04 26.20 -14.44
C PHE A 168 3.60 24.83 -14.99
N GLU A 169 4.11 23.73 -14.45
CA GLU A 169 3.55 22.40 -14.69
C GLU A 169 2.64 21.99 -13.52
N LEU A 170 1.46 21.44 -13.82
CA LEU A 170 0.53 20.96 -12.78
C LEU A 170 0.83 19.53 -12.36
N ILE A 171 1.17 18.69 -13.32
CA ILE A 171 1.39 17.26 -13.14
C ILE A 171 2.58 16.82 -13.99
N GLY A 172 3.30 15.83 -13.50
CA GLY A 172 4.35 15.15 -14.25
C GLY A 172 4.22 13.64 -14.07
N ARG A 173 5.20 12.91 -14.60
CA ARG A 173 5.31 11.47 -14.42
C ARG A 173 6.63 11.11 -13.77
N TYR A 174 6.65 9.99 -13.06
CA TYR A 174 7.90 9.40 -12.62
C TYR A 174 8.55 8.69 -13.80
N LEU A 175 9.66 9.23 -14.28
CA LEU A 175 10.44 8.70 -15.40
C LEU A 175 11.90 9.12 -15.27
N ASN A 176 12.80 8.30 -15.82
CA ASN A 176 14.17 8.65 -16.12
C ASN A 176 14.30 8.69 -17.66
N GLN A 177 14.25 9.90 -18.21
CA GLN A 177 14.22 10.09 -19.66
C GLN A 177 15.51 9.62 -20.33
N ASP A 178 16.66 9.81 -19.69
CA ASP A 178 17.95 9.38 -20.23
C ASP A 178 18.02 7.86 -20.35
N ALA A 179 17.55 7.13 -19.34
CA ALA A 179 17.48 5.67 -19.37
C ALA A 179 16.50 5.16 -20.44
N ILE A 180 15.38 5.87 -20.64
CA ILE A 180 14.42 5.54 -21.70
C ILE A 180 15.05 5.78 -23.08
N ASN A 181 15.74 6.90 -23.27
CA ASN A 181 16.41 7.24 -24.54
C ASN A 181 17.49 6.21 -24.91
N LEU A 182 18.17 5.64 -23.92
CA LEU A 182 19.18 4.59 -24.13
C LEU A 182 18.59 3.22 -24.48
N ALA A 183 17.34 2.93 -24.07
CA ALA A 183 16.72 1.62 -24.28
C ALA A 183 15.20 1.70 -24.52
N PRO A 184 14.75 2.37 -25.61
CA PRO A 184 13.34 2.65 -25.85
C PRO A 184 12.50 1.37 -26.04
N ASP A 185 13.02 0.38 -26.77
CA ASP A 185 12.29 -0.89 -27.01
C ASP A 185 12.09 -1.71 -25.73
N VAL A 186 13.06 -1.65 -24.81
CA VAL A 186 12.98 -2.31 -23.51
C VAL A 186 11.94 -1.60 -22.64
N TYR A 187 11.97 -0.26 -22.62
CA TYR A 187 10.96 0.53 -21.92
C TYR A 187 9.55 0.23 -22.42
N ASP A 188 9.33 0.27 -23.74
CA ASP A 188 8.03 -0.02 -24.36
C ASP A 188 7.55 -1.44 -24.02
N SER A 189 8.45 -2.43 -24.11
CA SER A 189 8.15 -3.81 -23.74
C SER A 189 7.73 -3.97 -22.27
N VAL A 190 8.37 -3.24 -21.35
CA VAL A 190 8.00 -3.23 -19.94
C VAL A 190 6.66 -2.51 -19.74
N MET A 191 6.46 -1.35 -20.35
CA MET A 191 5.26 -0.53 -20.15
C MET A 191 4.00 -1.13 -20.76
N LYS A 192 4.10 -1.99 -21.77
CA LYS A 192 2.96 -2.80 -22.27
C LYS A 192 2.31 -3.66 -21.19
N LEU A 193 3.03 -4.01 -20.13
CA LEU A 193 2.50 -4.79 -18.99
C LEU A 193 1.76 -3.93 -17.96
N SER A 194 1.95 -2.60 -17.99
CA SER A 194 1.47 -1.69 -16.94
C SER A 194 -0.05 -1.74 -16.75
N ALA A 195 -0.82 -1.84 -17.83
CA ALA A 195 -2.28 -1.93 -17.78
C ALA A 195 -2.74 -3.21 -17.05
N GLY A 196 -2.12 -4.36 -17.37
CA GLY A 196 -2.39 -5.63 -16.69
C GLY A 196 -1.99 -5.60 -15.21
N VAL A 197 -0.87 -4.97 -14.88
CA VAL A 197 -0.43 -4.76 -13.48
C VAL A 197 -1.42 -3.88 -12.72
N SER A 198 -1.91 -2.80 -13.35
CA SER A 198 -2.94 -1.93 -12.77
C SER A 198 -4.23 -2.67 -12.51
N ASP A 199 -4.66 -3.50 -13.46
CA ASP A 199 -5.87 -4.32 -13.32
C ASP A 199 -5.75 -5.33 -12.16
N ILE A 200 -4.59 -6.00 -12.03
CA ILE A 200 -4.31 -6.95 -10.96
C ILE A 200 -4.36 -6.26 -9.60
N LEU A 201 -3.60 -5.17 -9.42
CA LEU A 201 -3.53 -4.46 -8.15
C LEU A 201 -4.87 -3.85 -7.75
N GLY A 202 -5.57 -3.23 -8.70
CA GLY A 202 -6.92 -2.70 -8.50
C GLY A 202 -7.93 -3.77 -8.14
N GLY A 203 -7.88 -4.93 -8.82
CA GLY A 203 -8.71 -6.09 -8.49
C GLY A 203 -8.42 -6.67 -7.09
N MET A 204 -7.15 -6.71 -6.68
CA MET A 204 -6.75 -7.10 -5.32
C MET A 204 -7.29 -6.12 -4.27
N PHE A 205 -7.13 -4.81 -4.50
CA PHE A 205 -7.69 -3.77 -3.64
C PHE A 205 -9.20 -3.94 -3.55
N HIS A 206 -9.92 -3.91 -4.67
CA HIS A 206 -11.39 -4.02 -4.70
C HIS A 206 -11.89 -5.26 -3.96
N LYS A 207 -11.20 -6.40 -4.09
CA LYS A 207 -11.54 -7.64 -3.37
C LYS A 207 -11.31 -7.53 -1.85
N LEU A 208 -10.24 -6.86 -1.43
CA LEU A 208 -9.94 -6.70 -0.01
C LEU A 208 -10.89 -5.70 0.67
N SER A 209 -11.13 -4.56 0.01
CA SER A 209 -12.03 -3.48 0.44
C SER A 209 -12.65 -2.74 -0.75
N GLY A 210 -13.85 -3.15 -1.17
CA GLY A 210 -14.54 -2.54 -2.30
C GLY A 210 -15.02 -1.10 -2.05
N VAL A 211 -15.29 -0.74 -0.79
CA VAL A 211 -15.70 0.62 -0.41
C VAL A 211 -14.54 1.60 -0.56
N ALA A 212 -13.40 1.31 0.07
CA ALA A 212 -12.22 2.17 -0.01
C ALA A 212 -11.68 2.27 -1.46
N PHE A 213 -11.79 1.20 -2.23
CA PHE A 213 -11.47 1.23 -3.66
C PHE A 213 -12.36 2.24 -4.41
N LYS A 214 -13.68 2.15 -4.23
CA LYS A 214 -14.65 3.03 -4.89
C LYS A 214 -14.49 4.49 -4.47
N ASP A 215 -14.18 4.75 -3.20
CA ASP A 215 -13.91 6.10 -2.71
C ASP A 215 -12.70 6.71 -3.45
N ASN A 216 -11.60 5.97 -3.57
CA ASN A 216 -10.41 6.43 -4.30
C ASN A 216 -10.70 6.62 -5.80
N GLN A 217 -11.41 5.68 -6.43
CA GLN A 217 -11.78 5.80 -7.84
C GLN A 217 -12.72 6.99 -8.08
N THR A 218 -13.66 7.26 -7.17
CA THR A 218 -14.57 8.41 -7.24
C THR A 218 -13.80 9.73 -7.14
N LEU A 219 -12.82 9.81 -6.22
CA LEU A 219 -11.92 10.97 -6.13
C LEU A 219 -11.15 11.18 -7.43
N MET A 220 -10.66 10.11 -8.06
CA MET A 220 -9.95 10.23 -9.33
C MET A 220 -10.87 10.71 -10.46
N LEU A 221 -12.06 10.12 -10.60
CA LEU A 221 -13.07 10.54 -11.58
C LEU A 221 -13.43 12.01 -11.41
N LYS A 222 -13.72 12.45 -10.18
CA LYS A 222 -14.11 13.83 -9.87
C LYS A 222 -13.03 14.85 -10.25
N ASN A 223 -11.76 14.47 -10.15
CA ASN A 223 -10.63 15.37 -10.36
C ASN A 223 -9.91 15.12 -11.69
N HIS A 224 -10.47 14.32 -12.59
CA HIS A 224 -9.86 13.95 -13.88
C HIS A 224 -8.42 13.41 -13.71
N ILE A 225 -8.21 12.59 -12.67
CA ILE A 225 -6.90 12.02 -12.36
C ILE A 225 -6.77 10.69 -13.10
N PRO A 226 -5.73 10.50 -13.94
CA PRO A 226 -5.52 9.28 -14.70
C PRO A 226 -5.02 8.13 -13.80
N GLY A 227 -5.20 6.90 -14.26
CA GLY A 227 -4.59 5.73 -13.63
C GLY A 227 -3.07 5.72 -13.77
N PHE A 228 -2.35 5.11 -12.84
CA PHE A 228 -0.88 5.07 -12.90
C PHE A 228 -0.30 4.43 -14.16
N ALA A 229 -1.05 3.51 -14.79
CA ALA A 229 -0.65 2.85 -16.03
C ALA A 229 -1.01 3.65 -17.29
N SER A 230 -1.84 4.69 -17.17
CA SER A 230 -2.21 5.54 -18.29
C SER A 230 -1.02 6.40 -18.71
N LEU A 231 -0.72 6.43 -20.01
CA LEU A 231 0.34 7.27 -20.55
C LEU A 231 -0.12 8.72 -20.81
N GLU A 232 -1.44 8.91 -20.95
CA GLU A 232 -2.10 10.20 -21.22
C GLU A 232 -2.81 10.73 -19.97
N PHE A 233 -2.82 12.06 -19.82
CA PHE A 233 -3.24 12.74 -18.59
C PHE A 233 -4.76 12.68 -18.35
N ASP A 234 -5.56 12.65 -19.41
CA ASP A 234 -7.03 12.61 -19.36
C ASP A 234 -7.60 11.26 -19.80
N ALA A 235 -6.75 10.23 -19.89
CA ALA A 235 -7.15 8.89 -20.25
C ALA A 235 -8.30 8.42 -19.33
N PRO A 236 -9.36 7.82 -19.90
CA PRO A 236 -10.48 7.34 -19.11
C PRO A 236 -10.02 6.27 -18.12
N LEU A 237 -10.63 6.26 -16.94
CA LEU A 237 -10.34 5.24 -15.94
C LEU A 237 -10.98 3.92 -16.34
N ASN A 238 -10.17 2.87 -16.30
CA ASN A 238 -10.64 1.50 -16.38
C ASN A 238 -11.27 1.08 -15.05
N LYS A 239 -12.09 0.02 -15.10
CA LYS A 239 -12.82 -0.54 -13.95
C LYS A 239 -11.97 -0.69 -12.67
N ASN A 240 -10.72 -1.11 -12.83
CA ASN A 240 -9.81 -1.40 -11.73
C ASN A 240 -8.78 -0.27 -11.45
N ASN A 241 -8.91 0.91 -12.06
CA ASN A 241 -8.04 2.03 -11.71
C ASN A 241 -8.52 2.74 -10.43
N CYS A 242 -7.63 2.87 -9.45
CA CYS A 242 -7.91 3.50 -8.16
C CYS A 242 -6.71 4.24 -7.53
N SER A 243 -5.63 4.43 -8.30
CA SER A 243 -4.51 5.29 -7.88
C SER A 243 -3.81 5.92 -9.08
N PRO A 244 -3.38 7.19 -9.00
CA PRO A 244 -2.55 7.85 -10.01
C PRO A 244 -1.10 7.40 -10.04
N ASN A 245 -0.59 6.85 -8.95
CA ASN A 245 0.77 6.36 -8.85
C ASN A 245 0.85 5.09 -8.01
N LEU A 246 2.00 4.46 -8.11
CA LEU A 246 2.38 3.33 -7.29
C LEU A 246 3.80 3.55 -6.79
N THR A 247 3.99 3.51 -5.49
CA THR A 247 5.30 3.46 -4.86
C THR A 247 5.62 2.03 -4.46
N PHE A 248 6.87 1.63 -4.61
CA PHE A 248 7.35 0.33 -4.16
C PHE A 248 8.74 0.45 -3.58
N THR A 249 9.07 -0.48 -2.68
CA THR A 249 10.25 -0.38 -1.83
C THR A 249 11.02 -1.68 -1.80
N THR A 250 12.35 -1.63 -1.75
CA THR A 250 13.19 -2.81 -1.60
C THR A 250 14.41 -2.50 -0.72
N SER A 251 15.17 -3.55 -0.40
CA SER A 251 16.43 -3.44 0.35
C SER A 251 16.25 -2.89 1.77
N GLY A 252 15.16 -3.27 2.45
CA GLY A 252 14.89 -2.89 3.84
C GLY A 252 14.53 -1.41 3.99
N PHE A 253 13.59 -0.92 3.18
CA PHE A 253 13.16 0.47 3.27
C PHE A 253 12.40 0.77 4.56
N PHE A 254 12.73 1.87 5.22
CA PHE A 254 11.96 2.43 6.31
C PHE A 254 12.20 3.95 6.44
N ASN A 255 11.19 4.64 6.94
CA ASN A 255 11.17 6.10 7.13
C ASN A 255 11.14 6.45 8.62
N PRO A 256 11.52 7.69 8.99
CA PRO A 256 11.10 8.24 10.27
C PRO A 256 9.58 8.10 10.46
N PRO A 257 9.07 7.83 11.67
CA PRO A 257 7.65 7.91 11.95
C PRO A 257 7.10 9.30 11.58
N HIS A 258 6.08 9.35 10.73
CA HIS A 258 5.43 10.60 10.31
C HIS A 258 3.93 10.40 10.10
N VAL A 259 3.22 11.52 9.96
CA VAL A 259 1.79 11.54 9.64
C VAL A 259 1.60 12.38 8.39
N ASP A 260 1.03 11.79 7.35
CA ASP A 260 0.61 12.49 6.15
C ASP A 260 -0.77 13.12 6.38
N SER A 261 -0.80 14.44 6.54
CA SER A 261 -2.04 15.19 6.83
C SER A 261 -2.68 15.82 5.60
N LYS A 262 -2.06 15.68 4.42
CA LYS A 262 -2.45 16.36 3.18
C LYS A 262 -3.15 15.47 2.18
N ASP A 263 -3.19 14.17 2.42
CA ASP A 263 -3.83 13.23 1.50
C ASP A 263 -5.35 13.40 1.51
N ILE A 264 -5.92 13.47 0.30
CA ILE A 264 -7.36 13.58 0.10
C ILE A 264 -8.02 12.21 0.26
N SER A 265 -7.34 11.15 -0.21
CA SER A 265 -7.78 9.77 0.02
C SER A 265 -7.67 9.43 1.50
N LYS A 266 -8.66 8.69 2.00
CA LYS A 266 -8.64 8.19 3.39
C LYS A 266 -7.80 6.93 3.53
N PHE A 267 -7.65 6.16 2.45
CA PHE A 267 -7.06 4.83 2.48
C PHE A 267 -6.08 4.64 1.32
N ALA A 268 -4.98 3.96 1.63
CA ALA A 268 -4.05 3.41 0.66
C ALA A 268 -4.11 1.87 0.69
N PHE A 269 -3.73 1.25 -0.42
CA PHE A 269 -3.57 -0.20 -0.53
C PHE A 269 -2.08 -0.53 -0.55
N VAL A 270 -1.67 -1.49 0.28
CA VAL A 270 -0.29 -1.96 0.35
C VAL A 270 -0.24 -3.49 0.25
N LEU A 271 0.69 -3.98 -0.56
CA LEU A 271 1.00 -5.40 -0.75
C LEU A 271 2.44 -5.66 -0.29
N PHE A 272 2.62 -6.56 0.68
CA PHE A 272 3.93 -7.04 1.11
C PHE A 272 4.15 -8.46 0.61
N VAL A 273 5.14 -8.61 -0.27
CA VAL A 273 5.52 -9.85 -0.96
C VAL A 273 7.00 -10.14 -0.71
N PRO A 274 7.37 -11.38 -0.35
CA PRO A 274 8.77 -11.79 -0.38
C PRO A 274 9.20 -12.02 -1.83
N ILE A 275 10.30 -11.40 -2.26
CA ILE A 275 10.80 -11.50 -3.63
C ILE A 275 12.28 -11.87 -3.65
N ASN A 276 12.71 -12.53 -4.72
CA ASN A 276 14.12 -12.67 -5.05
C ASN A 276 14.67 -11.32 -5.49
N ILE A 277 15.67 -10.82 -4.77
CA ILE A 277 16.23 -9.48 -4.96
C ILE A 277 16.92 -9.30 -6.32
N ASN A 278 17.31 -10.39 -6.98
CA ASN A 278 18.10 -10.36 -8.21
C ASN A 278 17.23 -10.28 -9.47
N ASN A 279 15.94 -10.61 -9.40
CA ASN A 279 15.06 -10.65 -10.57
C ASN A 279 13.61 -10.22 -10.29
N GLY A 280 13.26 -9.99 -9.02
CA GLY A 280 11.92 -9.58 -8.58
C GLY A 280 10.86 -10.67 -8.62
N THR A 281 11.20 -11.93 -8.86
CA THR A 281 10.19 -13.01 -8.80
C THR A 281 9.78 -13.26 -7.35
N LEU A 282 8.52 -13.64 -7.13
CA LEU A 282 8.02 -14.19 -5.88
C LEU A 282 8.89 -15.38 -5.48
N VAL A 283 9.28 -15.43 -4.21
CA VAL A 283 10.00 -16.59 -3.68
C VAL A 283 9.07 -17.80 -3.55
N SER A 284 9.66 -18.99 -3.65
CA SER A 284 9.02 -20.27 -3.39
C SER A 284 9.14 -20.67 -1.91
N GLU A 285 8.40 -21.69 -1.49
CA GLU A 285 8.54 -22.27 -0.15
C GLU A 285 9.91 -22.89 0.11
N SER A 286 10.58 -23.36 -0.95
CA SER A 286 11.92 -23.96 -0.88
C SER A 286 13.03 -22.93 -0.77
N ASP A 287 12.76 -21.66 -1.04
CA ASP A 287 13.76 -20.60 -0.88
C ASP A 287 13.96 -20.31 0.61
N ASP A 288 15.21 -20.05 1.01
CA ASP A 288 15.47 -19.46 2.31
C ASP A 288 15.14 -17.96 2.23
N TYR A 289 13.97 -17.57 2.77
CA TYR A 289 13.57 -16.17 2.86
C TYR A 289 13.16 -15.82 4.29
N GLY A 290 13.90 -14.87 4.87
CA GLY A 290 13.56 -14.25 6.15
C GLY A 290 12.78 -12.96 5.93
N VAL A 291 11.55 -12.89 6.42
CA VAL A 291 10.89 -11.60 6.70
C VAL A 291 11.27 -11.20 8.13
N THR A 292 12.56 -10.97 8.36
CA THR A 292 13.00 -10.36 9.61
C THR A 292 12.78 -8.86 9.47
N GLY A 293 11.87 -8.31 10.29
CA GLY A 293 11.86 -6.87 10.50
C GLY A 293 13.21 -6.53 11.12
N LYS A 294 14.06 -5.83 10.35
CA LYS A 294 15.23 -5.18 10.91
C LYS A 294 14.79 -3.91 11.63
#